data_AF-A0A0M8WG01-F1
#
_entry.id   AF-A0A0M8WG01-F1
#
_cell.length_a   1.000
_cell.length_b   1.000
_cell.length_c   1.000
_cell.angle_alpha   90.00
_cell.angle_beta   90.00
_cell.angle_gamma   90.00
#
_symmetry.space_group_name_H-M   'P 1'
#
loop_
_entity.id
_entity.type
_entity.pdbx_description
1 polymer ?
#
loop_
_entity_poly.entity_id
_entity_poly.type
_entity_poly.pdbx_seq_one_letter_code
_entity_poly.pdbx_strand_id
1 'polypeptide(L)'
;MVVMPGGPRYISVALVLALAGCGSGALTAPTDAVVTTTTGTAAHDTTTAHEKTTTTTKRQYGWFLPEGPTSPTTNEDALYRRLLAKACGEAQQELDRTWSGLLTPRNAPLYQAAVDLCRGDVSGARVMLAKATALGLQMRQGAGGSAAVDCAVLKAVRSVVDQVAQESVRCTPGTPPKWPTDDPFAKDDPRTDVVEGTTTTTTTTRTTTRTTTTTVPST
;
A
#
# COMPACT_ATOMS: atom_id res chain seq x y z
N MET A 1 39.80 -17.08 -54.64
CA MET A 1 39.00 -18.02 -55.46
C MET A 1 38.31 -18.96 -54.49
N VAL A 2 36.97 -19.08 -54.60
CA VAL A 2 36.10 -20.15 -54.06
C VAL A 2 35.92 -20.19 -52.53
N VAL A 3 34.75 -20.31 -51.88
CA VAL A 3 33.30 -20.32 -52.17
C VAL A 3 32.62 -20.15 -50.79
N MET A 4 31.52 -19.38 -50.68
CA MET A 4 30.54 -19.48 -49.56
C MET A 4 29.46 -20.50 -49.94
N PRO A 5 28.88 -21.29 -49.00
CA PRO A 5 27.55 -20.90 -48.49
C PRO A 5 27.17 -21.45 -47.09
N GLY A 6 26.10 -20.91 -46.50
CA GLY A 6 25.25 -21.66 -45.55
C GLY A 6 24.75 -20.89 -44.31
N GLY A 7 23.66 -20.13 -44.44
CA GLY A 7 22.90 -19.63 -43.29
C GLY A 7 21.76 -20.59 -42.85
N PRO A 8 21.15 -20.34 -41.69
CA PRO A 8 19.73 -20.62 -41.45
C PRO A 8 18.99 -19.32 -41.05
N ARG A 9 18.01 -18.86 -41.83
CA ARG A 9 16.56 -19.12 -41.72
C ARG A 9 15.89 -18.50 -40.48
N TYR A 10 15.27 -17.36 -40.74
CA TYR A 10 14.33 -16.60 -39.90
C TYR A 10 13.11 -17.43 -39.47
N ILE A 11 12.63 -17.21 -38.24
CA ILE A 11 11.21 -17.32 -37.92
C ILE A 11 10.79 -15.99 -37.29
N SER A 12 10.22 -15.12 -38.12
CA SER A 12 9.41 -13.98 -37.70
C SER A 12 8.07 -14.53 -37.24
N VAL A 13 7.74 -14.42 -35.95
CA VAL A 13 6.35 -14.60 -35.50
C VAL A 13 5.68 -13.24 -35.52
N ALA A 14 5.05 -12.94 -36.65
CA ALA A 14 4.04 -11.91 -36.75
C ALA A 14 2.75 -12.45 -36.11
N LEU A 15 2.28 -11.82 -35.04
CA LEU A 15 0.91 -12.00 -34.57
C LEU A 15 0.14 -10.72 -34.89
N VAL A 16 -0.66 -10.79 -35.95
CA VAL A 16 -1.66 -9.79 -36.34
C VAL A 16 -3.01 -10.47 -36.28
N LEU A 17 -3.97 -9.89 -35.56
CA LEU A 17 -5.44 -9.90 -35.77
C LEU A 17 -6.08 -9.36 -34.47
N ALA A 18 -7.08 -8.48 -34.45
CA ALA A 18 -7.62 -7.52 -35.41
C ALA A 18 -8.51 -6.54 -34.60
N LEU A 19 -8.74 -5.39 -35.19
CA LEU A 19 -9.49 -4.24 -34.68
C LEU A 19 -10.97 -4.55 -34.38
N ALA A 20 -11.48 -3.90 -33.34
CA ALA A 20 -12.80 -3.28 -33.35
C ALA A 20 -12.65 -1.89 -32.71
N GLY A 21 -12.88 -0.84 -33.50
CA GLY A 21 -12.68 0.55 -33.09
C GLY A 21 -13.86 1.13 -32.33
N CYS A 22 -13.62 2.27 -31.66
CA CYS A 22 -14.41 3.49 -31.79
C CYS A 22 -13.71 4.65 -31.06
N GLY A 23 -13.65 5.82 -31.70
CA GLY A 23 -13.66 7.12 -31.02
C GLY A 23 -12.32 7.79 -30.74
N SER A 24 -11.95 8.74 -31.61
CA SER A 24 -11.21 9.94 -31.18
C SER A 24 -12.04 10.68 -30.13
N GLY A 25 -11.43 11.02 -29.00
CA GLY A 25 -12.03 11.81 -27.93
C GLY A 25 -10.94 12.43 -27.05
N ALA A 26 -11.12 13.71 -26.74
CA ALA A 26 -10.15 14.62 -26.15
C ALA A 26 -9.71 14.29 -24.71
N LEU A 27 -8.59 14.93 -24.31
CA LEU A 27 -8.14 15.19 -22.94
C LEU A 27 -9.29 15.31 -21.92
N THR A 28 -9.36 14.42 -20.92
CA THR A 28 -10.02 14.71 -19.62
C THR A 28 -9.47 13.79 -18.52
N ALA A 29 -9.19 14.40 -17.36
CA ALA A 29 -8.94 13.95 -15.98
C ALA A 29 -9.00 12.43 -15.60
N PRO A 30 -8.30 12.01 -14.51
CA PRO A 30 -8.20 10.61 -14.10
C PRO A 30 -9.58 10.00 -13.79
N THR A 31 -9.85 8.86 -14.40
CA THR A 31 -11.12 8.13 -14.33
C THR A 31 -11.28 7.37 -13.01
N ASP A 32 -12.34 7.71 -12.27
CA ASP A 32 -12.97 6.82 -11.29
C ASP A 32 -13.35 5.50 -11.99
N ALA A 33 -12.86 4.37 -11.49
CA ALA A 33 -13.27 3.06 -11.97
C ALA A 33 -14.66 2.73 -11.41
N VAL A 34 -15.65 2.59 -12.29
CA VAL A 34 -16.99 2.12 -11.96
C VAL A 34 -17.00 0.59 -12.04
N VAL A 35 -17.20 -0.09 -10.92
CA VAL A 35 -17.38 -1.55 -10.89
C VAL A 35 -18.88 -1.86 -10.76
N THR A 36 -19.44 -2.52 -11.77
CA THR A 36 -20.82 -3.02 -11.77
C THR A 36 -20.83 -4.44 -11.19
N THR A 37 -21.46 -4.63 -10.03
CA THR A 37 -21.71 -5.97 -9.46
C THR A 37 -23.18 -6.31 -9.64
N THR A 38 -23.49 -7.31 -10.47
CA THR A 38 -24.84 -7.82 -10.68
C THR A 38 -25.10 -8.99 -9.73
N THR A 39 -25.99 -8.82 -8.75
CA THR A 39 -26.50 -9.93 -7.93
C THR A 39 -27.94 -10.22 -8.36
N GLY A 40 -28.15 -11.32 -9.09
CA GLY A 40 -29.48 -11.79 -9.46
C GLY A 40 -30.00 -12.78 -8.42
N THR A 41 -31.12 -12.46 -7.77
CA THR A 41 -31.91 -13.43 -7.00
C THR A 41 -33.08 -13.88 -7.87
N ALA A 42 -33.05 -15.12 -8.36
CA ALA A 42 -34.16 -15.68 -9.12
C ALA A 42 -35.30 -16.08 -8.17
N ALA A 43 -36.42 -15.37 -8.25
CA ALA A 43 -37.71 -15.85 -7.75
C ALA A 43 -38.64 -16.06 -8.94
N HIS A 44 -39.03 -17.32 -9.15
CA HIS A 44 -40.10 -17.70 -10.07
C HIS A 44 -41.43 -17.24 -9.46
N ASP A 45 -42.07 -16.23 -10.04
CA ASP A 45 -43.52 -16.27 -10.22
C ASP A 45 -44.01 -15.24 -11.25
N THR A 46 -45.04 -15.63 -12.00
CA THR A 46 -45.54 -14.91 -13.17
C THR A 46 -46.43 -13.76 -12.75
N THR A 47 -45.90 -12.54 -12.67
CA THR A 47 -46.67 -11.29 -12.68
C THR A 47 -45.76 -10.19 -13.19
N THR A 48 -46.27 -9.35 -14.10
CA THR A 48 -45.57 -8.22 -14.74
C THR A 48 -45.08 -7.22 -13.68
N ALA A 49 -43.92 -7.50 -13.08
CA ALA A 49 -43.24 -6.59 -12.19
C ALA A 49 -42.39 -5.65 -13.05
N HIS A 50 -42.75 -4.37 -13.07
CA HIS A 50 -41.79 -3.33 -13.41
C HIS A 50 -40.63 -3.44 -12.42
N GLU A 51 -39.56 -4.10 -12.86
CA GLU A 51 -38.29 -4.14 -12.14
C GLU A 51 -37.76 -2.71 -12.05
N LYS A 52 -38.00 -2.07 -10.90
CA LYS A 52 -37.36 -0.81 -10.56
C LYS A 52 -35.92 -1.14 -10.18
N THR A 53 -35.07 -1.34 -11.20
CA THR A 53 -33.63 -1.46 -11.05
C THR A 53 -33.11 -0.20 -10.38
N THR A 54 -32.88 -0.27 -9.08
CA THR A 54 -32.22 0.80 -8.34
C THR A 54 -30.73 0.54 -8.41
N THR A 55 -30.08 1.04 -9.47
CA THR A 55 -28.62 1.02 -9.59
C THR A 55 -28.04 1.91 -8.49
N THR A 56 -27.57 1.30 -7.40
CA THR A 56 -26.81 2.02 -6.39
C THR A 56 -25.34 2.04 -6.81
N THR A 57 -24.94 3.06 -7.57
CA THR A 57 -23.53 3.27 -7.92
C THR A 57 -22.77 3.62 -6.65
N LYS A 58 -22.01 2.67 -6.09
CA LYS A 58 -21.07 2.96 -5.00
C LYS A 58 -19.82 3.59 -5.60
N ARG A 59 -19.52 4.84 -5.23
CA ARG A 59 -18.27 5.51 -5.59
C ARG A 59 -17.10 4.73 -5.00
N GLN A 60 -16.10 4.44 -5.82
CA GLN A 60 -14.83 3.88 -5.37
C GLN A 60 -13.80 5.01 -5.24
N TYR A 61 -12.93 4.90 -4.25
CA TYR A 61 -11.89 5.89 -4.01
C TYR A 61 -10.52 5.27 -4.28
N GLY A 62 -9.83 5.81 -5.29
CA GLY A 62 -8.49 5.39 -5.71
C GLY A 62 -7.37 6.21 -5.06
N TRP A 63 -6.14 5.72 -5.18
CA TRP A 63 -4.96 6.38 -4.63
C TRP A 63 -4.62 7.66 -5.39
N PHE A 64 -4.61 8.79 -4.67
CA PHE A 64 -3.98 10.02 -5.09
C PHE A 64 -3.63 10.88 -3.86
N LEU A 65 -2.55 11.65 -3.96
CA LEU A 65 -2.20 12.66 -2.96
C LEU A 65 -2.55 14.05 -3.49
N PRO A 66 -3.20 14.90 -2.69
CA PRO A 66 -3.44 16.28 -3.07
C PRO A 66 -2.12 17.06 -3.12
N GLU A 67 -2.04 18.14 -3.89
CA GLU A 67 -0.91 19.05 -3.82
C GLU A 67 -0.74 19.56 -2.38
N GLY A 68 0.48 19.46 -1.86
CA GLY A 68 0.81 19.90 -0.50
C GLY A 68 1.67 21.16 -0.49
N PRO A 69 2.04 21.66 0.69
CA PRO A 69 2.89 22.84 0.81
C PRO A 69 4.23 22.65 0.07
N THR A 70 4.68 23.69 -0.63
CA THR A 70 5.86 23.68 -1.51
C THR A 70 7.19 23.93 -0.80
N SER A 71 7.17 24.19 0.52
CA SER A 71 8.35 24.56 1.31
C SER A 71 8.76 23.41 2.26
N PRO A 72 9.66 22.51 1.83
CA PRO A 72 10.07 21.36 2.62
C PRO A 72 11.15 21.73 3.65
N THR A 73 11.02 21.25 4.89
CA THR A 73 12.07 21.34 5.92
C THR A 73 12.28 20.05 6.71
N THR A 74 11.53 18.98 6.40
CA THR A 74 11.51 17.72 7.16
C THR A 74 11.69 16.47 6.27
N ASN A 75 12.00 15.33 6.88
CA ASN A 75 12.12 14.04 6.18
C ASN A 75 10.78 13.62 5.56
N GLU A 76 9.67 13.92 6.25
CA GLU A 76 8.30 13.77 5.77
C GLU A 76 8.04 14.46 4.44
N ASP A 77 8.62 15.64 4.23
CA ASP A 77 8.43 16.40 2.98
C ASP A 77 9.17 15.75 1.80
N ALA A 78 10.31 15.11 2.05
CA ALA A 78 11.04 14.37 1.02
C ALA A 78 10.23 13.16 0.55
N LEU A 79 9.66 12.41 1.51
CA LEU A 79 8.76 11.29 1.23
C LEU A 79 7.52 11.73 0.46
N TYR A 80 6.88 12.80 0.94
CA TYR A 80 5.66 13.33 0.33
C TYR A 80 5.87 13.74 -1.13
N ARG A 81 6.97 14.42 -1.45
CA ARG A 81 7.28 14.83 -2.83
C ARG A 81 7.50 13.64 -3.76
N ARG A 82 8.17 12.58 -3.29
CA ARG A 82 8.35 11.35 -4.08
C ARG A 82 7.02 10.64 -4.31
N LEU A 83 6.15 10.58 -3.30
CA LEU A 83 4.81 10.02 -3.43
C LEU A 83 3.92 10.83 -4.38
N LEU A 84 3.99 12.18 -4.32
CA LEU A 84 3.32 13.07 -5.28
C LEU A 84 3.78 12.82 -6.71
N ALA A 85 5.09 12.64 -6.92
CA ALA A 85 5.67 12.30 -8.22
C ALA A 85 5.37 10.85 -8.66
N LYS A 86 4.60 10.08 -7.88
CA LYS A 86 4.33 8.64 -8.08
C LYS A 86 5.60 7.78 -8.16
N ALA A 87 6.70 8.26 -7.58
CA ALA A 87 7.98 7.56 -7.52
C ALA A 87 8.00 6.59 -6.32
N CYS A 88 7.12 5.58 -6.33
CA CYS A 88 6.91 4.70 -5.16
C CYS A 88 8.17 3.94 -4.74
N GLY A 89 9.02 3.56 -5.71
CA GLY A 89 10.31 2.91 -5.44
C GLY A 89 11.28 3.83 -4.69
N GLU A 90 11.38 5.09 -5.12
CA GLU A 90 12.23 6.08 -4.46
C GLU A 90 11.66 6.48 -3.08
N ALA A 91 10.33 6.58 -2.95
CA ALA A 91 9.68 6.86 -1.68
C ALA A 91 9.97 5.76 -0.65
N GLN A 92 9.99 4.49 -1.06
CA GLN A 92 10.41 3.39 -0.19
C GLN A 92 11.87 3.51 0.23
N GLN A 93 12.79 3.72 -0.71
CA GLN A 93 14.22 3.83 -0.39
C GLN A 93 14.49 4.98 0.58
N GLU A 94 13.82 6.11 0.36
CA GLU A 94 13.87 7.26 1.26
C GLU A 94 13.34 6.91 2.65
N LEU A 95 12.21 6.20 2.73
CA LEU A 95 11.60 5.78 3.99
C LEU A 95 12.52 4.82 4.74
N ASP A 96 13.05 3.80 4.07
CA ASP A 96 13.96 2.83 4.67
C ASP A 96 15.24 3.47 5.22
N ARG A 97 15.71 4.54 4.57
CA ARG A 97 16.88 5.31 5.02
C ARG A 97 16.57 6.24 6.19
N THR A 98 15.39 6.85 6.22
CA THR A 98 15.11 8.02 7.07
C THR A 98 14.04 7.81 8.14
N TRP A 99 13.45 6.61 8.23
CA TRP A 99 12.32 6.34 9.14
C TRP A 99 12.61 6.75 10.59
N SER A 100 13.82 6.54 11.09
CA SER A 100 14.22 6.87 12.46
C SER A 100 14.38 8.38 12.70
N GLY A 101 14.52 9.15 11.63
CA GLY A 101 14.57 10.61 11.62
C GLY A 101 13.22 11.28 11.38
N LEU A 102 12.13 10.52 11.24
CA LEU A 102 10.79 11.09 11.17
C LEU A 102 10.40 11.71 12.52
N LEU A 103 9.55 12.73 12.48
CA LEU A 103 9.13 13.51 13.64
C LEU A 103 8.46 12.65 14.71
N THR A 104 7.76 11.59 14.29
CA THR A 104 7.01 10.71 15.19
C THR A 104 7.14 9.24 14.77
N PRO A 105 7.08 8.28 15.69
CA PRO A 105 7.08 6.85 15.35
C PRO A 105 5.90 6.47 14.46
N ARG A 106 4.75 7.15 14.61
CA ARG A 106 3.56 6.96 13.76
C ARG A 106 3.84 7.19 12.28
N ASN A 107 4.74 8.12 11.95
CA ASN A 107 4.96 8.51 10.56
C ASN A 107 5.56 7.38 9.73
N ALA A 108 6.44 6.55 10.29
CA ALA A 108 7.03 5.44 9.54
C ALA A 108 5.98 4.47 8.94
N PRO A 109 5.06 3.86 9.73
CA PRO A 109 4.00 3.02 9.17
C PRO A 109 2.96 3.81 8.37
N LEU A 110 2.67 5.08 8.71
CA LEU A 110 1.74 5.89 7.91
C LEU A 110 2.26 6.12 6.48
N TYR A 111 3.54 6.47 6.34
CA TYR A 111 4.18 6.67 5.04
C TYR A 111 4.42 5.34 4.33
N GLN A 112 4.68 4.25 5.05
CA GLN A 112 4.71 2.91 4.45
C GLN A 112 3.35 2.56 3.82
N ALA A 113 2.23 2.84 4.50
CA ALA A 113 0.90 2.62 3.94
C ALA A 113 0.68 3.41 2.65
N ALA A 114 1.18 4.64 2.58
CA ALA A 114 1.14 5.46 1.37
C ALA A 114 1.99 4.86 0.23
N VAL A 115 3.18 4.33 0.53
CA VAL A 115 4.02 3.63 -0.44
C VAL A 115 3.34 2.36 -0.96
N ASP A 116 2.70 1.60 -0.09
CA ASP A 116 1.98 0.37 -0.45
C ASP A 116 0.81 0.70 -1.39
N LEU A 117 0.01 1.74 -1.09
CA LEU A 117 -1.05 2.22 -1.98
C LEU A 117 -0.52 2.76 -3.31
N CYS A 118 0.62 3.46 -3.29
CA CYS A 118 1.28 3.93 -4.50
C CYS A 118 1.64 2.75 -5.44
N ARG A 119 1.97 1.59 -4.89
CA ARG A 119 2.25 0.34 -5.63
C ARG A 119 1.00 -0.49 -5.93
N GLY A 120 -0.16 -0.10 -5.44
CA GLY A 120 -1.41 -0.85 -5.58
C GLY A 120 -1.64 -1.94 -4.53
N ASP A 121 -0.80 -2.03 -3.49
CA ASP A 121 -0.97 -2.97 -2.39
C ASP A 121 -1.87 -2.39 -1.28
N VAL A 122 -3.18 -2.53 -1.49
CA VAL A 122 -4.18 -2.10 -0.49
C VAL A 122 -4.12 -2.97 0.78
N SER A 123 -3.68 -4.21 0.69
CA SER A 123 -3.62 -5.11 1.84
C SER A 123 -2.49 -4.74 2.80
N GLY A 124 -1.28 -4.49 2.29
CA GLY A 124 -0.16 -3.95 3.06
C GLY A 124 -0.49 -2.60 3.69
N ALA A 125 -1.12 -1.71 2.91
CA ALA A 125 -1.54 -0.40 3.40
C ALA A 125 -2.48 -0.47 4.61
N ARG A 126 -3.40 -1.44 4.66
CA ARG A 126 -4.29 -1.65 5.82
C ARG A 126 -3.52 -2.03 7.07
N VAL A 127 -2.56 -2.94 6.95
CA VAL A 127 -1.72 -3.39 8.08
C VAL A 127 -0.93 -2.20 8.62
N MET A 128 -0.32 -1.42 7.73
CA MET A 128 0.50 -0.28 8.12
C MET A 128 -0.34 0.87 8.70
N LEU A 129 -1.53 1.13 8.16
CA LEU A 129 -2.46 2.09 8.76
C LEU A 129 -2.90 1.65 10.17
N ALA A 130 -3.13 0.36 10.40
CA ALA A 130 -3.47 -0.16 11.72
C ALA A 130 -2.32 0.06 12.72
N LYS A 131 -1.07 -0.20 12.32
CA LYS A 131 0.12 0.10 13.14
C LYS A 131 0.23 1.59 13.47
N ALA A 132 0.08 2.46 12.48
CA ALA A 132 0.06 3.91 12.70
C ALA A 132 -1.07 4.33 13.67
N THR A 133 -2.25 3.71 13.55
CA THR A 133 -3.40 3.99 14.41
C THR A 133 -3.12 3.59 15.87
N ALA A 134 -2.49 2.43 16.09
CA ALA A 134 -2.13 1.95 17.42
C ALA A 134 -1.14 2.88 18.14
N LEU A 135 -0.29 3.58 17.38
CA LEU A 135 0.65 4.58 17.91
C LEU A 135 -0.01 5.94 18.20
N GLY A 136 -1.22 6.18 17.69
CA GLY A 136 -1.98 7.42 17.86
C GLY A 136 -1.88 8.35 16.64
N LEU A 137 -3.03 8.86 16.19
CA LEU A 137 -3.16 9.71 14.99
C LEU A 137 -3.23 11.22 15.29
N GLN A 138 -2.92 11.64 16.51
CA GLN A 138 -2.93 13.05 16.88
C GLN A 138 -1.83 13.82 16.14
N MET A 139 -2.15 15.02 15.68
CA MET A 139 -1.25 15.90 14.93
C MET A 139 -1.18 17.28 15.59
N ARG A 140 0.04 17.82 15.71
CA ARG A 140 0.25 19.16 16.26
C ARG A 140 -0.18 20.19 15.22
N GLN A 141 -1.31 20.86 15.45
CA GLN A 141 -1.70 21.98 14.60
C GLN A 141 -0.85 23.21 14.91
N GLY A 142 -0.37 23.92 13.88
CA GLY A 142 0.46 25.11 14.03
C GLY A 142 1.31 25.42 12.80
N ALA A 143 2.05 26.54 12.85
CA ALA A 143 2.99 26.95 11.80
C ALA A 143 4.19 25.98 11.78
N GLY A 144 4.38 25.26 10.67
CA GLY A 144 5.44 24.27 10.55
C GLY A 144 5.28 23.26 9.39
N GLY A 145 4.13 23.22 8.71
CA GLY A 145 3.95 22.46 7.47
C GLY A 145 3.81 20.95 7.61
N SER A 146 4.60 20.30 8.48
CA SER A 146 4.64 18.84 8.63
C SER A 146 3.29 18.22 9.00
N ALA A 147 2.52 18.86 9.88
CA ALA A 147 1.18 18.40 10.24
C ALA A 147 0.18 18.46 9.07
N ALA A 148 0.36 19.39 8.13
CA ALA A 148 -0.49 19.48 6.94
C ALA A 148 -0.17 18.34 5.96
N VAL A 149 1.11 18.03 5.80
CA VAL A 149 1.60 16.93 4.96
C VAL A 149 1.15 15.59 5.53
N ASP A 150 1.41 15.34 6.82
CA ASP A 150 0.94 14.15 7.54
C ASP A 150 -0.57 13.96 7.41
N CYS A 151 -1.32 15.05 7.54
CA CYS A 151 -2.78 15.04 7.40
C CYS A 151 -3.21 14.69 5.97
N ALA A 152 -2.57 15.25 4.95
CA ALA A 152 -2.84 14.93 3.56
C ALA A 152 -2.58 13.44 3.27
N VAL A 153 -1.47 12.89 3.78
CA VAL A 153 -1.15 11.47 3.67
C VAL A 153 -2.21 10.61 4.36
N LEU A 154 -2.58 10.93 5.60
CA LEU A 154 -3.62 10.19 6.33
C LEU A 154 -4.96 10.19 5.60
N LYS A 155 -5.37 11.34 5.06
CA LYS A 155 -6.60 11.46 4.27
C LYS A 155 -6.57 10.60 3.02
N ALA A 156 -5.48 10.65 2.26
CA ALA A 156 -5.30 9.85 1.06
C ALA A 156 -5.33 8.34 1.38
N VAL A 157 -4.60 7.92 2.40
CA VAL A 157 -4.56 6.50 2.82
C VAL A 157 -5.94 6.03 3.26
N ARG A 158 -6.62 6.75 4.15
CA ARG A 158 -7.96 6.38 4.63
C ARG A 158 -9.01 6.42 3.55
N SER A 159 -8.88 7.32 2.58
CA SER A 159 -9.82 7.38 1.46
C SER A 159 -9.85 6.06 0.69
N VAL A 160 -8.69 5.48 0.41
CA VAL A 160 -8.59 4.19 -0.27
C VAL A 160 -8.93 3.02 0.65
N VAL A 161 -8.40 3.03 1.88
CA VAL A 161 -8.57 1.90 2.81
C VAL A 161 -10.02 1.77 3.28
N ASP A 162 -10.63 2.87 3.70
CA ASP A 162 -11.99 2.92 4.26
C ASP A 162 -13.05 3.14 3.16
N GLN A 163 -12.65 3.38 1.91
CA GLN A 163 -13.53 3.72 0.78
C GLN A 163 -14.44 4.92 1.09
N VAL A 164 -13.83 6.01 1.55
CA VAL A 164 -14.50 7.28 1.86
C VAL A 164 -13.81 8.44 1.15
N ALA A 165 -14.49 9.58 1.04
CA ALA A 165 -13.89 10.76 0.41
C ALA A 165 -12.79 11.38 1.29
N GLN A 166 -11.69 11.86 0.72
CA GLN A 166 -10.56 12.45 1.47
C GLN A 166 -10.98 13.62 2.35
N GLU A 167 -11.94 14.43 1.89
CA GLU A 167 -12.51 15.57 2.60
C GLU A 167 -13.33 15.18 3.84
N SER A 168 -13.84 13.95 3.88
CA SER A 168 -14.58 13.42 5.03
C SER A 168 -13.66 12.95 6.16
N VAL A 169 -12.40 12.66 5.84
CA VAL A 169 -11.40 12.21 6.81
C VAL A 169 -10.90 13.40 7.63
N ARG A 170 -11.13 13.36 8.93
CA ARG A 170 -10.67 14.39 9.87
C ARG A 170 -9.28 14.05 10.42
N CYS A 171 -8.41 15.05 10.49
CA CYS A 171 -7.12 14.94 11.16
C CYS A 171 -7.27 15.43 12.59
N THR A 172 -7.00 14.55 13.55
CA THR A 172 -7.24 14.82 14.96
C THR A 172 -6.17 15.78 15.49
N PRO A 173 -6.55 16.99 15.98
CA PRO A 173 -5.60 17.86 16.65
C PRO A 173 -5.15 17.24 17.97
N GLY A 174 -3.89 17.40 18.33
CA GLY A 174 -3.36 16.99 19.62
C GLY A 174 -1.84 16.92 19.66
N THR A 175 -1.31 16.35 20.74
CA THR A 175 0.13 16.08 20.87
C THR A 175 0.46 14.81 20.10
N PRO A 176 1.32 14.87 19.06
CA PRO A 176 1.74 13.68 18.35
C PRO A 176 2.49 12.71 19.27
N PRO A 177 2.44 11.40 19.00
CA PRO A 177 3.22 10.44 19.75
C PRO A 177 4.71 10.77 19.63
N LYS A 178 5.43 10.70 20.75
CA LYS A 178 6.87 10.90 20.78
C LYS A 178 7.58 9.58 20.60
N TRP A 179 8.79 9.64 20.04
CA TRP A 179 9.69 8.49 20.10
C TRP A 179 9.99 8.13 21.55
N PRO A 180 10.14 6.83 21.88
CA PRO A 180 10.53 6.40 23.24
C PRO A 180 11.90 6.92 23.67
N THR A 181 12.78 7.19 22.69
CA THR A 181 14.14 7.69 22.86
C THR A 181 14.46 8.72 21.77
N ASP A 182 15.34 9.67 22.11
CA ASP A 182 15.87 10.64 21.16
C ASP A 182 17.09 10.09 20.39
N ASP A 183 17.71 8.99 20.86
CA ASP A 183 18.82 8.33 20.16
C ASP A 183 18.30 7.59 18.92
N PRO A 184 18.68 7.99 17.69
CA PRO A 184 18.20 7.36 16.47
C PRO A 184 18.63 5.90 16.31
N PHE A 185 19.72 5.47 16.95
CA PHE A 185 20.21 4.08 16.87
C PHE A 185 19.51 3.14 17.86
N ALA A 186 18.80 3.69 18.85
CA ALA A 186 18.04 2.93 19.85
C ALA A 186 16.53 2.93 19.57
N LYS A 187 16.10 3.44 18.40
CA LYS A 187 14.70 3.37 17.97
C LYS A 187 14.42 2.00 17.35
N ASP A 188 13.29 1.41 17.71
CA ASP A 188 12.72 0.27 16.99
C ASP A 188 12.00 0.76 15.73
N ASP A 189 12.05 0.00 14.62
CA ASP A 189 11.27 0.29 13.42
C ASP A 189 9.79 -0.08 13.66
N PRO A 190 8.89 0.92 13.82
CA PRO A 190 7.49 0.67 14.14
C PRO A 190 6.68 0.07 12.99
N ARG A 191 7.29 -0.11 11.81
CA ARG A 191 6.70 -0.86 10.69
C ARG A 191 6.79 -2.37 10.92
N THR A 192 7.76 -2.82 11.71
CA THR A 192 7.99 -4.24 11.99
C THR A 192 7.43 -4.63 13.35
N ASP A 193 7.28 -5.93 13.59
CA ASP A 193 6.95 -6.45 14.93
C ASP A 193 8.22 -6.89 15.70
N VAL A 194 9.40 -6.63 15.12
CA VAL A 194 10.70 -7.00 15.69
C VAL A 194 11.18 -5.85 16.57
N VAL A 195 11.59 -6.18 17.80
CA VAL A 195 12.29 -5.24 18.67
C VAL A 195 13.77 -5.32 18.32
N GLU A 196 14.31 -4.23 17.77
CA GLU A 196 15.70 -4.13 17.37
C GLU A 196 16.59 -4.17 18.61
N GLY A 197 17.65 -4.98 18.59
CA GLY A 197 18.52 -5.21 19.75
C GLY A 197 18.06 -6.33 20.70
N THR A 198 16.87 -6.91 20.51
CA THR A 198 16.50 -8.17 21.19
C THR A 198 16.86 -9.35 20.29
N THR A 199 18.01 -9.99 20.54
CA THR A 199 18.32 -11.27 19.88
C THR A 199 17.33 -12.31 20.38
N THR A 200 16.24 -12.51 19.65
CA THR A 200 15.30 -13.60 19.93
C THR A 200 16.00 -14.90 19.53
N THR A 201 16.69 -15.51 20.50
CA THR A 201 17.16 -16.89 20.36
C THR A 201 15.92 -17.78 20.40
N THR A 202 15.35 -18.06 19.24
CA THR A 202 14.33 -19.09 19.11
C THR A 202 15.01 -20.44 19.32
N THR A 203 15.09 -20.89 20.57
CA THR A 203 15.47 -22.26 20.90
C THR A 203 14.36 -23.19 20.42
N THR A 204 14.49 -23.69 19.18
CA THR A 204 13.68 -24.82 18.72
C THR A 204 14.11 -26.06 19.48
N THR A 205 13.40 -26.38 20.57
CA THR A 205 13.52 -27.69 21.23
C THR A 205 12.98 -28.76 20.28
N ARG A 206 13.87 -29.37 19.51
CA ARG A 206 13.55 -30.55 18.71
C ARG A 206 13.42 -31.75 19.64
N THR A 207 12.20 -32.07 20.06
CA THR A 207 11.90 -33.35 20.72
C THR A 207 12.26 -34.48 19.75
N THR A 208 13.36 -35.16 20.04
CA THR A 208 13.83 -36.31 19.25
C THR A 208 13.25 -37.57 19.91
N THR A 209 12.13 -38.08 19.39
CA THR A 209 11.58 -39.37 19.83
C THR A 209 12.53 -40.48 19.38
N ARG A 210 13.30 -41.05 20.30
CA ARG A 210 14.13 -42.24 20.07
C ARG A 210 13.21 -43.47 20.14
N THR A 211 12.88 -44.05 18.98
CA THR A 211 12.24 -45.37 18.91
C THR A 211 13.31 -46.44 19.15
N THR A 212 13.22 -47.16 20.26
CA THR A 212 14.10 -48.30 20.56
C THR A 212 13.46 -49.59 20.03
N THR A 213 13.95 -50.09 18.90
CA THR A 213 13.55 -51.42 18.38
C THR A 213 14.36 -52.49 19.11
N THR A 214 13.70 -53.27 19.98
CA THR A 214 14.28 -54.45 20.62
C THR A 214 14.07 -55.66 19.70
N THR A 215 15.17 -56.25 19.23
CA THR A 215 15.14 -57.49 18.43
C THR A 215 15.34 -58.67 19.37
N VAL A 216 14.37 -59.59 19.43
CA VAL A 216 14.47 -60.83 20.21
C VAL A 216 15.06 -61.93 19.31
N PRO A 217 16.20 -62.55 19.64
CA PRO A 217 16.70 -63.70 18.91
C PRO A 217 15.86 -64.95 19.25
N SER A 218 15.42 -65.67 18.22
CA SER A 218 14.78 -66.98 18.35
C SER A 218 15.84 -68.07 18.54
N THR A 219 15.62 -68.94 19.51
CA THR A 219 16.30 -70.24 19.68
C THR A 219 15.31 -71.35 19.42
#